data_AF-A0A229REN2-F1
#
_entry.id   AF-A0A229REN2-F1
#
_cell.length_a   1.000
_cell.length_b   1.000
_cell.length_c   1.000
_cell.angle_alpha   90.00
_cell.angle_beta   90.00
_cell.angle_gamma   90.00
#
_symmetry.space_group_name_H-M   'P 1'
#
loop_
_entity.id
_entity.type
_entity.pdbx_description
1 polymer ?
#
loop_
_entity_poly.entity_id
_entity_poly.type
_entity_poly.pdbx_seq_one_letter_code
_entity_poly.pdbx_strand_id
1 'polypeptide(L)'
;MVCAYPAELTVPPSEVNAEALAGLSPEQRKARLGQALLPRVQNHQPILAVHITVLLLELSDAELLTLLENDARLEQKVEEATSELALRDETGRVRRSDD
;
A
#
# COMPACT_ATOMS: atom_id res chain seq x y z
N MET A 1 -14.20 -33.10 -5.15
CA MET A 1 -13.95 -31.66 -5.27
C MET A 1 -12.45 -31.47 -5.13
N VAL A 2 -11.74 -31.40 -6.25
CA VAL A 2 -10.28 -31.31 -6.29
C VAL A 2 -9.85 -29.91 -5.90
N CYS A 3 -9.37 -29.74 -4.69
CA CYS A 3 -8.41 -28.68 -4.39
C CYS A 3 -7.05 -29.34 -4.21
N ALA A 4 -6.47 -29.76 -5.33
CA ALA A 4 -5.05 -30.00 -5.43
C ALA A 4 -4.40 -28.67 -5.80
N TYR A 5 -3.56 -28.12 -4.92
CA TYR A 5 -2.45 -27.28 -5.35
C TYR A 5 -1.24 -27.59 -4.46
N PRO A 6 -0.38 -28.53 -4.88
CA PRO A 6 0.95 -28.66 -4.34
C PRO A 6 1.85 -27.70 -5.14
N ALA A 7 2.18 -26.54 -4.56
CA ALA A 7 3.35 -25.78 -4.98
C ALA A 7 3.70 -24.81 -3.86
N GLU A 8 4.86 -25.02 -3.26
CA GLU A 8 5.64 -23.93 -2.67
C GLU A 8 5.81 -22.85 -3.73
N LEU A 9 4.87 -21.91 -3.78
CA LEU A 9 4.98 -20.73 -4.62
C LEU A 9 6.04 -19.84 -3.97
N THR A 10 7.27 -20.06 -4.42
CA THR A 10 8.20 -19.00 -4.77
C THR A 10 7.53 -18.07 -5.80
N VAL A 11 6.42 -17.43 -5.41
CA VAL A 11 5.90 -16.29 -6.17
C VAL A 11 6.96 -15.21 -6.01
N PRO A 12 7.64 -14.80 -7.10
CA PRO A 12 8.47 -13.63 -7.03
C PRO A 12 7.57 -12.49 -6.51
N PRO A 13 8.07 -11.62 -5.60
CA PRO A 13 7.30 -10.50 -5.06
C PRO A 13 6.79 -9.52 -6.14
N SER A 14 7.17 -9.76 -7.40
CA SER A 14 6.76 -9.06 -8.61
C SER A 14 5.30 -9.28 -9.03
N GLU A 15 4.66 -10.39 -8.63
CA GLU A 15 3.28 -10.71 -9.03
C GLU A 15 2.36 -10.89 -7.82
N VAL A 16 1.75 -9.78 -7.39
CA VAL A 16 0.71 -9.80 -6.36
C VAL A 16 -0.63 -10.08 -7.02
N ASN A 17 -1.03 -11.36 -7.03
CA ASN A 17 -2.22 -11.82 -7.75
C ASN A 17 -3.28 -12.32 -6.75
N ALA A 18 -4.57 -12.22 -7.09
CA ALA A 18 -5.67 -12.60 -6.19
C ALA A 18 -5.58 -14.05 -5.69
N GLU A 19 -5.04 -14.96 -6.51
CA GLU A 19 -4.79 -16.37 -6.17
C GLU A 19 -3.68 -16.53 -5.11
N ALA A 20 -2.62 -15.72 -5.19
CA ALA A 20 -1.54 -15.70 -4.20
C ALA A 20 -2.02 -15.13 -2.85
N LEU A 21 -3.02 -14.24 -2.89
CA LEU A 21 -3.66 -13.65 -1.71
C LEU A 21 -4.70 -14.60 -1.09
N ALA A 22 -5.33 -15.48 -1.87
CA ALA A 22 -6.41 -16.36 -1.42
C ALA A 22 -6.00 -17.31 -0.28
N GLY A 23 -4.73 -17.75 -0.25
CA GLY A 23 -4.17 -18.58 0.81
C GLY A 23 -3.69 -17.83 2.06
N LEU A 24 -3.67 -16.48 2.02
CA LEU A 24 -3.13 -15.64 3.09
C LEU A 24 -4.23 -15.08 3.99
N SER A 25 -3.87 -14.84 5.25
CA SER A 25 -4.70 -14.08 6.20
C SER A 25 -4.90 -12.64 5.70
N PRO A 26 -6.01 -11.96 6.03
CA PRO A 26 -6.28 -10.59 5.57
C PRO A 26 -5.15 -9.60 5.90
N GLU A 27 -4.51 -9.75 7.05
CA GLU A 27 -3.34 -8.94 7.43
C GLU A 27 -2.13 -9.20 6.52
N GLN A 28 -1.88 -10.47 6.17
CA GLN A 28 -0.77 -10.86 5.30
C GLN A 28 -0.99 -10.40 3.85
N ARG A 29 -2.25 -10.35 3.39
CA ARG A 29 -2.58 -9.81 2.06
C ARG A 29 -2.19 -8.34 1.96
N LYS A 30 -2.61 -7.53 2.93
CA LYS A 30 -2.23 -6.12 3.02
C LYS A 30 -0.72 -5.95 3.12
N ALA A 31 -0.03 -6.77 3.91
CA ALA A 31 1.43 -6.73 3.99
C ALA A 31 2.11 -7.01 2.64
N ARG A 32 1.62 -8.00 1.88
CA ARG A 32 2.14 -8.32 0.53
C ARG A 32 1.87 -7.19 -0.47
N LEU A 33 0.65 -6.65 -0.49
CA LEU A 33 0.28 -5.52 -1.33
C LEU A 33 1.13 -4.29 -1.01
N GLY A 34 1.37 -4.02 0.28
CA GLY A 34 2.20 -2.90 0.74
C GLY A 34 3.64 -3.02 0.28
N GLN A 35 4.23 -4.22 0.36
CA GLN A 35 5.60 -4.44 -0.13
C GLN A 35 5.72 -4.24 -1.64
N ALA A 36 4.68 -4.51 -2.42
CA ALA A 36 4.66 -4.27 -3.86
C ALA A 36 4.37 -2.81 -4.23
N LEU A 37 3.52 -2.12 -3.47
CA LEU A 37 3.19 -0.70 -3.67
C LEU A 37 4.33 0.22 -3.25
N LEU A 38 5.02 -0.10 -2.16
CA LEU A 38 6.08 0.73 -1.60
C LEU A 38 7.13 1.19 -2.64
N PRO A 39 7.74 0.33 -3.47
CA PRO A 39 8.72 0.78 -4.47
C PRO A 39 8.11 1.68 -5.54
N ARG A 40 6.82 1.51 -5.88
CA ARG A 40 6.11 2.38 -6.82
C ARG A 40 5.89 3.77 -6.22
N VAL A 41 5.41 3.82 -4.97
CA VAL A 41 5.24 5.08 -4.23
C VAL A 41 6.60 5.75 -4.00
N GLN A 42 7.66 5.00 -3.70
CA GLN A 42 9.01 5.54 -3.54
C GLN A 42 9.56 6.21 -4.80
N ASN A 43 9.17 5.73 -5.98
CA ASN A 43 9.59 6.34 -7.24
C ASN A 43 9.03 7.76 -7.40
N HIS A 44 7.83 8.01 -6.85
CA HIS A 44 7.16 9.31 -6.87
C HIS A 44 7.53 10.17 -5.65
N GLN A 45 7.45 9.61 -4.44
CA GLN A 45 7.65 10.31 -3.18
C GLN A 45 8.53 9.50 -2.20
N PRO A 46 9.86 9.47 -2.39
CA PRO A 46 10.76 8.61 -1.60
C PRO A 46 10.82 8.99 -0.12
N ILE A 47 10.59 10.26 0.23
CA ILE A 47 10.71 10.79 1.60
C ILE A 47 9.59 10.25 2.49
N LEU A 48 8.35 10.17 1.97
CA LEU A 48 7.16 9.82 2.74
C LEU A 48 6.55 8.49 2.30
N ALA A 49 7.22 7.74 1.41
CA ALA A 49 6.65 6.55 0.79
C ALA A 49 6.14 5.51 1.80
N VAL A 50 6.87 5.28 2.89
CA VAL A 50 6.46 4.34 3.93
C VAL A 50 5.15 4.80 4.58
N HIS A 51 5.04 6.07 4.98
CA HIS A 51 3.84 6.60 5.61
C HIS A 51 2.66 6.66 4.66
N ILE A 52 2.88 7.07 3.40
CA ILE A 52 1.86 7.08 2.35
C ILE A 52 1.37 5.65 2.09
N THR A 53 2.27 4.69 1.95
CA THR A 53 1.91 3.29 1.73
C THR A 53 1.08 2.75 2.90
N VAL A 54 1.46 3.05 4.15
CA VAL A 54 0.67 2.66 5.33
C VAL A 54 -0.74 3.25 5.29
N LEU A 55 -0.89 4.51 4.85
CA LEU A 55 -2.19 5.17 4.69
C LEU A 55 -3.03 4.52 3.58
N LEU A 56 -2.41 4.20 2.44
CA LEU A 56 -3.07 3.51 1.34
C LEU A 56 -3.50 2.09 1.73
N LEU A 57 -2.73 1.41 2.59
CA LEU A 57 -3.08 0.08 3.10
C LEU A 57 -4.35 0.06 3.95
N GLU A 58 -4.93 1.21 4.33
CA GLU A 58 -6.25 1.26 4.96
C GLU A 58 -7.37 0.87 3.97
N LEU A 59 -7.12 0.99 2.66
CA LEU A 59 -8.04 0.59 1.59
C LEU A 59 -8.25 -0.94 1.53
N SER A 60 -9.20 -1.37 0.69
CA SER A 60 -9.49 -2.78 0.43
C SER A 60 -8.48 -3.41 -0.53
N ASP A 61 -8.31 -4.73 -0.46
CA ASP A 61 -7.37 -5.48 -1.32
C ASP A 61 -7.65 -5.21 -2.83
N ALA A 62 -8.92 -5.12 -3.21
CA ALA A 62 -9.32 -4.86 -4.59
C ALA A 62 -8.90 -3.46 -5.10
N GLU A 63 -8.98 -2.44 -4.24
CA GLU A 63 -8.51 -1.10 -4.58
C GLU A 63 -6.99 -1.09 -4.71
N LEU A 64 -6.27 -1.72 -3.78
CA LEU A 64 -4.81 -1.80 -3.81
C LEU A 64 -4.29 -2.52 -5.08
N LEU A 65 -4.96 -3.61 -5.49
CA LEU A 65 -4.68 -4.28 -6.76
C LEU A 65 -4.89 -3.33 -7.95
N THR A 66 -6.01 -2.60 -7.95
CA THR A 66 -6.29 -1.62 -9.02
C THR A 66 -5.23 -0.52 -9.08
N LEU A 67 -4.69 -0.09 -7.93
CA LEU A 67 -3.59 0.87 -7.88
C LEU A 67 -2.27 0.30 -8.43
N LEU A 68 -2.02 -1.00 -8.24
CA LEU A 68 -0.85 -1.67 -8.82
C LEU A 68 -0.96 -1.81 -10.35
N GLU A 69 -2.17 -1.98 -10.86
CA GLU A 69 -2.48 -2.07 -12.29
C GLU A 69 -2.53 -0.70 -12.99
N ASN A 70 -2.84 0.36 -12.26
CA ASN A 70 -3.03 1.71 -12.80
C ASN A 70 -2.14 2.75 -12.10
N ASP A 71 -0.99 3.03 -12.70
CA ASP A 71 0.00 3.97 -12.15
C ASP A 71 -0.54 5.40 -12.06
N ALA A 72 -1.41 5.84 -12.99
CA ALA A 72 -2.03 7.17 -12.93
C ALA A 72 -2.96 7.30 -11.70
N ARG A 73 -3.72 6.24 -11.38
CA ARG A 73 -4.57 6.21 -10.18
C ARG A 73 -3.73 6.16 -8.91
N LEU A 74 -2.61 5.44 -8.94
CA LEU A 74 -1.64 5.41 -7.84
C LEU A 74 -1.08 6.81 -7.56
N GLU A 75 -0.62 7.52 -8.59
CA GLU A 75 -0.09 8.88 -8.47
C GLU A 75 -1.09 9.84 -7.81
N GLN A 76 -2.34 9.84 -8.28
CA GLN A 76 -3.41 10.66 -7.66
C GLN A 76 -3.59 10.32 -6.18
N LYS A 77 -3.61 9.03 -5.85
CA LYS A 77 -3.76 8.57 -4.46
C LYS A 77 -2.55 8.90 -3.59
N VAL A 78 -1.35 8.86 -4.15
CA VAL A 78 -0.11 9.26 -3.48
C VAL A 78 -0.15 10.76 -3.16
N GLU A 79 -0.63 11.59 -4.09
CA GLU A 79 -0.74 13.04 -3.90
C GLU A 79 -1.81 13.40 -2.84
N GLU A 80 -2.97 12.75 -2.87
CA GLU A 80 -4.02 12.87 -1.85
C GLU A 80 -3.49 12.48 -0.46
N ALA A 81 -2.84 11.30 -0.36
CA ALA A 81 -2.28 10.81 0.90
C ALA A 81 -1.13 11.68 1.41
N THR A 82 -0.32 12.24 0.50
CA THR A 82 0.76 13.19 0.86
C THR A 82 0.15 14.46 1.45
N SER A 83 -0.90 14.99 0.83
CA SER A 83 -1.62 16.16 1.35
C SER A 83 -2.26 15.88 2.70
N GLU A 84 -2.90 14.72 2.86
CA GLU A 84 -3.48 14.30 4.15
C GLU A 84 -2.41 14.16 5.24
N LEU A 85 -1.26 13.55 4.91
CA LEU A 85 -0.13 13.45 5.84
C LEU A 85 0.46 14.81 6.19
N ALA A 86 0.58 15.73 5.24
CA ALA A 86 1.03 17.09 5.50
C ALA A 86 0.07 17.83 6.45
N LEU A 87 -1.24 17.68 6.23
CA LEU A 87 -2.28 18.20 7.11
C LEU A 87 -2.21 17.56 8.52
N ARG A 88 -2.00 16.24 8.61
CA ARG A 88 -1.88 15.51 9.88
C ARG A 88 -0.59 15.83 10.64
N ASP A 89 0.53 16.03 9.95
CA ASP A 89 1.81 16.43 10.57
C ASP A 89 1.75 17.88 11.09
N GLU A 90 1.00 18.77 10.41
CA GLU A 90 0.73 20.14 10.89
C GLU A 90 -0.01 20.15 12.24
N THR A 91 -0.96 19.23 12.43
CA THR A 91 -1.64 19.09 13.73
C THR A 91 -0.74 18.60 14.87
N GLY A 92 0.48 18.12 14.59
CA GLY A 92 1.46 17.70 15.59
C GLY A 92 2.33 18.82 16.17
N ARG A 93 2.33 20.04 15.60
CA ARG A 93 3.24 21.12 16.01
C ARG A 93 2.59 22.33 16.69
N VAL A 94 1.26 22.42 16.77
CA VAL A 94 0.57 23.50 17.50
C VAL A 94 0.43 23.15 19.00
N ARG A 95 1.57 22.99 19.68
CA ARG A 95 1.68 22.97 21.16
C ARG A 95 3.06 23.45 21.65
N ARG A 96 3.70 24.41 20.96
CA ARG A 96 4.87 25.07 21.56
C ARG A 96 5.11 26.49 21.04
N SER A 97 4.07 27.32 21.09
CA SER A 97 4.15 28.77 21.26
C SER A 97 2.74 29.30 21.15
N ASP A 98 2.13 29.65 22.27
CA ASP A 98 1.59 30.99 22.47
C ASP A 98 1.25 31.16 23.96
N ASP A 99 2.00 32.08 24.57
CA ASP A 99 1.90 32.74 25.89
C ASP A 99 1.91 31.89 27.18
#